data_AF-A0A2E9YRR6-F1
#
_entry.id   AF-A0A2E9YRR6-F1
#
_cell.length_a   1.000
_cell.length_b   1.000
_cell.length_c   1.000
_cell.angle_alpha   90.00
_cell.angle_beta   90.00
_cell.angle_gamma   90.00
#
_symmetry.space_group_name_H-M   'P 1'
#
loop_
_entity.id
_entity.type
_entity.pdbx_description
1 polymer ?
#
loop_
_entity_poly.entity_id
_entity_poly.type
_entity_poly.pdbx_seq_one_letter_code
_entity_poly.pdbx_strand_id
1 'polypeptide(L)'
;MAATRDIVASYRNPAAVVRRLLAQGTREDRNLIYLMVACLIFFVAQTPRLAREAHLKGTDLDMLLGATLLAWLFIAPLIFYMLAAGTQIILKVLHGKPSGFSTRLALFWALLASSPLVLLHGLTAGFVGTGIELQIVGLIWLSVFLWFWVSGLAVAYRSRP
;
A
#
# COMPACT_ATOMS: atom_id res chain seq x y z
N MET A 1 -0.62 12.80 -16.13
CA MET A 1 -1.84 11.96 -16.00
C MET A 1 -2.21 11.88 -14.53
N ALA A 2 -3.51 11.93 -14.22
CA ALA A 2 -4.00 11.91 -12.83
C ALA A 2 -3.83 10.52 -12.21
N ALA A 3 -3.22 10.46 -11.02
CA ALA A 3 -2.97 9.22 -10.27
C ALA A 3 -4.24 8.40 -10.04
N THR A 4 -5.39 9.05 -9.89
CA THR A 4 -6.72 8.42 -9.74
C THR A 4 -7.11 7.54 -10.93
N ARG A 5 -6.82 7.96 -12.17
CA ARG A 5 -7.13 7.15 -13.37
C ARG A 5 -6.27 5.89 -13.42
N ASP A 6 -5.04 5.99 -12.93
CA ASP A 6 -4.09 4.89 -12.88
C ASP A 6 -4.43 3.90 -11.76
N ILE A 7 -5.00 4.39 -10.64
CA ILE A 7 -5.56 3.53 -9.59
C ILE A 7 -6.69 2.68 -10.17
N VAL A 8 -7.69 3.28 -10.83
CA VAL A 8 -8.82 2.52 -11.44
C VAL A 8 -8.31 1.55 -12.51
N ALA A 9 -7.34 1.96 -13.32
CA ALA A 9 -6.73 1.07 -14.32
C ALA A 9 -5.98 -0.12 -13.69
N SER A 10 -5.44 0.04 -12.48
CA SER A 10 -4.73 -1.02 -11.76
C SER A 10 -5.66 -2.15 -11.33
N TYR A 11 -6.94 -1.87 -11.08
CA TYR A 11 -7.94 -2.92 -10.81
C TYR A 11 -8.16 -3.84 -12.02
N ARG A 12 -7.97 -3.33 -13.23
CA ARG A 12 -8.20 -4.09 -14.47
C ARG A 12 -6.92 -4.75 -14.99
N ASN A 13 -5.79 -4.03 -14.95
CA ASN A 13 -4.50 -4.57 -15.36
C ASN A 13 -3.33 -3.86 -14.63
N PRO A 14 -2.98 -4.34 -13.43
CA PRO A 14 -1.93 -3.71 -12.60
C PRO A 14 -0.55 -3.79 -13.27
N ALA A 15 -0.26 -4.87 -14.00
CA ALA A 15 1.00 -5.05 -14.72
C ALA A 15 1.19 -4.00 -15.83
N ALA A 16 0.13 -3.66 -16.57
CA ALA A 16 0.19 -2.63 -17.61
C ALA A 16 0.48 -1.25 -17.03
N VAL A 17 -0.08 -0.93 -15.85
CA VAL A 17 0.16 0.34 -15.16
C VAL A 17 1.60 0.44 -14.68
N VAL A 18 2.12 -0.60 -14.01
CA VAL A 18 3.53 -0.63 -13.56
C VAL A 18 4.49 -0.50 -14.75
N ARG A 19 4.22 -1.20 -15.88
CA ARG A 19 5.03 -1.06 -17.10
C ARG A 19 5.01 0.37 -17.64
N ARG A 20 3.85 1.03 -17.64
CA ARG A 20 3.72 2.41 -18.09
C ARG A 20 4.43 3.39 -17.15
N LEU A 21 4.39 3.14 -15.85
CA LEU A 21 5.10 3.96 -14.85
C LEU A 21 6.62 3.80 -14.98
N LEU A 22 7.11 2.59 -15.23
CA LEU A 22 8.53 2.33 -15.54
C LEU A 22 8.97 3.02 -16.84
N ALA A 23 8.11 3.03 -17.86
CA ALA A 23 8.41 3.70 -19.13
C ALA A 23 8.48 5.24 -19.05
N GLN A 24 8.00 5.85 -17.96
CA GLN A 24 8.10 7.31 -17.74
C GLN A 24 9.46 7.76 -17.20
N GLY A 25 10.41 6.84 -17.05
CA GLY A 25 11.78 7.13 -16.58
C GLY A 25 11.95 6.96 -15.07
N THR A 26 13.21 6.84 -14.65
CA THR A 26 13.59 6.63 -13.25
C THR A 26 13.40 7.92 -12.46
N ARG A 27 12.31 7.97 -11.69
CA ARG A 27 11.92 9.11 -10.87
C ARG A 27 11.67 8.66 -9.43
N GLU A 28 12.75 8.60 -8.64
CA GLU A 28 12.68 8.18 -7.23
C GLU A 28 11.84 9.13 -6.36
N ASP A 29 11.80 10.41 -6.72
CA ASP A 29 10.92 11.44 -6.15
C ASP A 29 9.45 10.99 -6.14
N ARG A 30 8.97 10.44 -7.26
CA ARG A 30 7.58 9.96 -7.37
C ARG A 30 7.31 8.70 -6.55
N ASN A 31 8.29 7.83 -6.39
CA ASN A 31 8.14 6.61 -5.57
C ASN A 31 7.87 6.97 -4.10
N LEU A 32 8.63 7.92 -3.56
CA LEU A 32 8.42 8.39 -2.20
C LEU A 32 7.06 9.07 -2.04
N ILE A 33 6.63 9.86 -3.03
CA ILE A 33 5.29 10.46 -3.02
C ILE A 33 4.20 9.38 -2.95
N TYR A 34 4.29 8.31 -3.75
CA TYR A 34 3.30 7.22 -3.71
C TYR A 34 3.25 6.54 -2.34
N LEU A 35 4.42 6.30 -1.73
CA LEU A 35 4.50 5.72 -0.39
C LEU A 35 3.90 6.65 0.68
N MET A 36 4.27 7.92 0.67
CA MET A 36 3.76 8.91 1.63
C MET A 36 2.25 9.10 1.51
N VAL A 37 1.73 9.19 0.28
CA VAL A 37 0.28 9.29 0.05
C VAL A 37 -0.43 8.02 0.50
N ALA A 38 0.14 6.84 0.21
CA ALA A 38 -0.42 5.59 0.71
C ALA A 38 -0.45 5.56 2.25
N CYS A 39 0.65 5.90 2.92
CA CYS A 39 0.70 5.98 4.39
C CYS A 39 -0.35 6.95 4.95
N LEU A 40 -0.52 8.12 4.34
CA LEU A 40 -1.54 9.09 4.76
C LEU A 40 -2.96 8.51 4.62
N ILE A 41 -3.25 7.83 3.51
CA ILE A 41 -4.57 7.21 3.31
C ILE A 41 -4.80 6.07 4.31
N PHE A 42 -3.78 5.27 4.61
CA PHE A 42 -3.88 4.23 5.64
C PHE A 42 -4.10 4.81 7.03
N PHE A 43 -3.46 5.93 7.37
CA PHE A 43 -3.75 6.67 8.59
C PHE A 43 -5.22 7.10 8.63
N VAL A 44 -5.72 7.77 7.57
CA VAL A 44 -7.13 8.19 7.46
C VAL A 44 -8.08 7.00 7.62
N ALA A 45 -7.76 5.86 7.01
CA ALA A 45 -8.54 4.64 7.15
C ALA A 45 -8.57 4.10 8.60
N GLN A 46 -7.54 4.32 9.40
CA GLN A 46 -7.51 3.88 10.80
C GLN A 46 -8.26 4.82 11.76
N THR A 47 -8.44 6.10 11.39
CA THR A 47 -9.14 7.08 12.23
C THR A 47 -10.52 6.63 12.74
N PRO A 48 -11.45 6.05 11.93
CA PRO A 48 -12.75 5.61 12.44
C PRO A 48 -12.64 4.45 13.44
N ARG A 49 -11.66 3.54 13.26
CA ARG A 49 -11.39 2.45 14.20
C ARG A 49 -10.86 3.00 15.54
N LEU A 50 -9.92 3.93 15.48
CA LEU A 50 -9.32 4.56 16.67
C LEU A 50 -10.33 5.41 17.44
N ALA A 51 -11.19 6.14 16.74
CA ALA A 51 -12.29 6.89 17.36
C ALA A 51 -13.24 5.97 18.14
N ARG A 52 -13.60 4.82 17.58
CA ARG A 52 -14.41 3.81 18.27
C ARG A 52 -13.68 3.25 19.50
N GLU A 53 -12.40 2.93 19.37
CA GLU A 53 -11.60 2.39 20.47
C GLU A 53 -11.45 3.39 21.63
N ALA A 54 -11.17 4.66 21.30
CA ALA A 54 -11.12 5.75 22.28
C ALA A 54 -12.46 5.88 23.01
N HIS A 55 -13.58 5.84 22.29
CA HIS A 55 -14.91 5.94 22.86
C HIS A 55 -15.26 4.75 23.80
N LEU A 56 -14.89 3.52 23.42
CA LEU A 56 -15.21 2.33 24.21
C LEU A 56 -14.31 2.14 25.43
N LYS A 57 -13.03 2.52 25.34
CA LYS A 57 -12.04 2.33 26.43
C LYS A 57 -11.86 3.57 27.31
N GLY A 58 -12.43 4.72 26.93
CA GLY A 58 -12.21 6.00 27.61
C GLY A 58 -10.78 6.54 27.50
N THR A 59 -10.00 6.04 26.54
CA THR A 59 -8.64 6.53 26.25
C THR A 59 -8.67 7.80 25.41
N ASP A 60 -7.66 8.64 25.57
CA ASP A 60 -7.52 9.88 24.81
C ASP A 60 -7.30 9.60 23.31
N LEU A 61 -8.21 10.14 22.49
CA LEU A 61 -8.18 10.01 21.04
C LEU A 61 -6.96 10.71 20.44
N ASP A 62 -6.57 11.87 20.97
CA ASP A 62 -5.47 12.66 20.43
C ASP A 62 -4.14 11.91 20.60
N MET A 63 -3.99 11.21 21.72
CA MET A 63 -2.86 10.33 21.97
C MET A 63 -2.81 9.17 20.95
N LEU A 64 -3.93 8.50 20.69
CA LEU A 64 -4.01 7.39 19.73
C LEU A 64 -3.75 7.85 18.29
N LEU A 65 -4.32 8.99 17.89
CA LEU A 65 -4.11 9.58 16.58
C LEU A 65 -2.66 10.03 16.40
N GLY A 66 -2.07 10.68 17.41
CA GLY A 66 -0.67 11.11 17.38
C GLY A 66 0.30 9.92 17.25
N ALA A 67 0.11 8.87 18.06
CA ALA A 67 0.91 7.65 17.97
C ALA A 67 0.78 6.96 16.61
N THR A 68 -0.45 6.88 16.08
CA THR A 68 -0.72 6.22 14.80
C THR A 68 -0.15 7.03 13.62
N LEU A 69 -0.24 8.36 13.66
CA LEU A 69 0.35 9.24 12.65
C LEU A 69 1.87 9.08 12.62
N LEU A 70 2.53 9.08 13.78
CA LEU A 70 3.97 8.86 13.88
C LEU A 70 4.35 7.49 13.30
N ALA A 71 3.60 6.44 13.66
CA ALA A 71 3.83 5.10 13.14
C ALA A 71 3.69 5.02 11.62
N TRP A 72 2.66 5.65 11.03
CA TRP A 72 2.46 5.60 9.58
C TRP A 72 3.38 6.53 8.78
N LEU A 73 3.75 7.69 9.32
CA LEU A 73 4.55 8.67 8.59
C LEU A 73 6.05 8.41 8.70
N PHE A 74 6.52 7.85 9.81
CA PHE A 74 7.93 7.57 10.05
C PHE A 74 8.26 6.08 10.03
N ILE A 75 7.55 5.26 10.80
CA ILE A 75 7.92 3.85 10.97
C ILE A 75 7.54 3.01 9.74
N ALA A 76 6.32 3.17 9.22
CA ALA A 76 5.82 2.36 8.11
C ALA A 76 6.66 2.50 6.83
N PRO A 77 7.11 3.71 6.40
CA PRO A 77 7.98 3.84 5.24
C PRO A 77 9.29 3.06 5.37
N LEU A 78 9.90 3.04 6.56
CA LEU A 78 11.11 2.25 6.82
C LEU A 78 10.84 0.75 6.66
N ILE A 79 9.71 0.26 7.22
CA ILE A 79 9.29 -1.14 7.07
C ILE A 79 9.06 -1.50 5.60
N PHE A 80 8.36 -0.65 4.84
CA PHE A 80 8.13 -0.88 3.41
C PHE A 80 9.43 -0.84 2.59
N TYR A 81 10.39 -0.01 2.98
CA TYR A 81 11.73 -0.03 2.37
C TYR A 81 12.46 -1.36 2.62
N MET A 82 12.39 -1.88 3.84
CA MET A 82 12.95 -3.19 4.19
C MET A 82 12.26 -4.33 3.42
N LEU A 83 10.92 -4.28 3.29
CA LEU A 83 10.17 -5.22 2.46
C LEU A 83 10.53 -5.12 0.97
N ALA A 84 10.72 -3.92 0.45
CA ALA A 84 11.16 -3.72 -0.93
C ALA A 84 12.56 -4.29 -1.17
N ALA A 85 13.47 -4.12 -0.21
CA ALA A 85 14.80 -4.72 -0.25
C ALA A 85 14.72 -6.26 -0.17
N GLY A 86 13.93 -6.80 0.76
CA GLY A 86 13.72 -8.24 0.91
C GLY A 86 13.14 -8.89 -0.35
N THR A 87 12.12 -8.28 -0.96
CA THR A 87 11.57 -8.76 -2.24
C THR A 87 12.57 -8.65 -3.38
N GLN A 88 13.40 -7.60 -3.42
CA GLN A 88 14.47 -7.50 -4.41
C GLN A 88 15.48 -8.64 -4.25
N ILE A 89 15.84 -9.01 -3.01
CA ILE A 89 16.75 -10.13 -2.73
C ILE A 89 16.12 -11.45 -3.19
N ILE A 90 14.85 -11.70 -2.85
CA ILE A 90 14.13 -12.91 -3.27
C ILE A 90 14.11 -13.05 -4.80
N LEU A 91 13.81 -11.96 -5.52
CA LEU A 91 13.83 -11.96 -6.99
C LEU A 91 15.23 -12.19 -7.57
N LYS A 92 16.28 -11.68 -6.91
CA LYS A 92 17.67 -11.95 -7.30
C LYS A 92 18.05 -13.42 -7.11
N VAL A 93 17.60 -14.04 -6.01
CA VAL A 93 17.79 -15.49 -5.76
C VAL A 93 17.07 -16.32 -6.82
N LEU A 94 15.91 -15.86 -7.30
CA LEU A 94 15.17 -16.46 -8.42
C LEU A 94 15.76 -16.15 -9.81
N HIS A 95 17.06 -15.82 -9.88
CA HIS A 95 17.81 -15.45 -11.09
C HIS A 95 17.27 -14.23 -11.86
N GLY A 96 16.39 -13.43 -11.26
CA GLY A 96 15.96 -12.16 -11.82
C GLY A 96 17.04 -11.09 -11.69
N LYS A 97 17.09 -10.14 -12.64
CA LYS A 97 17.90 -8.92 -12.51
C LYS A 97 17.00 -7.68 -12.33
N PRO A 98 16.10 -7.63 -11.33
CA PRO A 98 15.22 -6.49 -11.18
C PRO A 98 16.02 -5.26 -10.74
N SER A 99 15.73 -4.11 -11.34
CA SER A 99 16.27 -2.84 -10.85
C SER A 99 15.65 -2.54 -9.48
N GLY A 100 16.45 -2.03 -8.53
CA GLY A 100 15.94 -1.68 -7.19
C GLY A 100 14.80 -0.66 -7.24
N PHE A 101 14.84 0.24 -8.24
CA PHE A 101 13.76 1.17 -8.54
C PHE A 101 12.46 0.45 -8.92
N SER A 102 12.52 -0.58 -9.78
CA SER A 102 11.33 -1.29 -10.28
C SER A 102 10.63 -2.08 -9.18
N THR A 103 11.39 -2.72 -8.30
CA THR A 103 10.83 -3.48 -7.17
C THR A 103 10.14 -2.55 -6.17
N ARG A 104 10.78 -1.41 -5.84
CA ARG A 104 10.20 -0.39 -4.95
C ARG A 104 8.92 0.21 -5.54
N LEU A 105 8.96 0.61 -6.81
CA LEU A 105 7.81 1.16 -7.51
C LEU A 105 6.64 0.17 -7.52
N ALA A 106 6.89 -1.12 -7.80
CA ALA A 106 5.85 -2.14 -7.79
C ALA A 106 5.19 -2.28 -6.41
N LEU A 107 5.97 -2.29 -5.32
CA LEU A 107 5.45 -2.39 -3.96
C LEU A 107 4.66 -1.13 -3.56
N PHE A 108 5.23 0.06 -3.77
CA PHE A 108 4.60 1.31 -3.35
C PHE A 108 3.35 1.62 -4.18
N TRP A 109 3.37 1.27 -5.46
CA TRP A 109 2.19 1.37 -6.31
C TRP A 109 1.09 0.40 -5.87
N ALA A 110 1.42 -0.85 -5.56
CA ALA A 110 0.45 -1.82 -5.04
C ALA A 110 -0.21 -1.33 -3.75
N LEU A 111 0.58 -0.74 -2.85
CA LEU A 111 0.09 -0.13 -1.61
C LEU A 111 -0.90 1.00 -1.91
N LEU A 112 -0.52 1.95 -2.77
CA LEU A 112 -1.37 3.08 -3.15
C LEU A 112 -2.64 2.65 -3.89
N ALA A 113 -2.55 1.68 -4.81
CA ALA A 113 -3.69 1.17 -5.55
C ALA A 113 -4.69 0.42 -4.66
N SER A 114 -4.21 -0.22 -3.59
CA SER A 114 -5.05 -0.88 -2.58
C SER A 114 -5.78 0.09 -1.63
N SER A 115 -5.41 1.38 -1.65
CA SER A 115 -5.91 2.38 -0.70
C SER A 115 -7.45 2.54 -0.62
N PRO A 116 -8.25 2.41 -1.70
CA PRO A 116 -9.70 2.48 -1.60
C PRO A 116 -10.30 1.35 -0.76
N LEU A 117 -9.73 0.14 -0.87
CA LEU A 117 -10.17 -1.03 -0.10
C LEU A 117 -9.76 -0.90 1.38
N VAL A 118 -8.61 -0.28 1.66
CA VAL A 118 -8.16 0.00 3.02
C VAL A 118 -9.11 1.00 3.70
N LEU A 119 -9.51 2.06 2.99
CA LEU A 119 -10.50 3.02 3.47
C LEU A 119 -11.83 2.32 3.78
N LEU A 120 -12.30 1.43 2.90
CA LEU A 120 -13.51 0.65 3.12
C LEU A 120 -13.38 -0.25 4.37
N HIS A 121 -12.25 -0.94 4.53
CA HIS A 121 -11.95 -1.76 5.71
C HIS A 121 -11.95 -0.92 7.00
N GLY A 122 -11.33 0.25 6.95
CA GLY A 122 -11.28 1.21 8.05
C GLY A 122 -12.67 1.69 8.49
N LEU A 123 -13.49 2.11 7.53
CA LEU A 123 -14.87 2.50 7.77
C LEU A 123 -15.68 1.34 8.36
N THR A 124 -15.53 0.13 7.80
CA THR A 124 -16.21 -1.07 8.32
C THR A 124 -15.82 -1.34 9.77
N ALA A 125 -14.53 -1.20 10.11
CA ALA A 125 -14.03 -1.38 11.47
C ALA A 125 -14.59 -0.35 12.47
N GLY A 126 -14.75 0.91 12.04
CA GLY A 126 -15.29 1.96 12.90
C GLY A 126 -16.81 1.91 13.08
N PHE A 127 -17.56 1.70 11.99
CA PHE A 127 -19.02 1.71 12.03
C PHE A 127 -19.61 0.39 12.53
N VAL A 128 -19.17 -0.75 12.00
CA VAL A 128 -19.73 -2.07 12.34
C VAL A 128 -19.06 -2.61 13.61
N GLY A 129 -17.73 -2.55 13.67
CA GLY A 129 -16.92 -3.11 14.75
C GLY A 129 -16.25 -4.43 14.37
N THR A 130 -15.88 -5.23 15.36
CA THR A 130 -15.26 -6.55 15.16
C THR A 130 -16.33 -7.56 14.75
N GLY A 131 -16.34 -7.96 13.48
CA GLY A 131 -17.33 -8.87 12.91
C GLY A 131 -16.81 -9.63 11.69
N ILE A 132 -17.68 -10.47 11.11
CA ILE A 132 -17.34 -11.28 9.93
C ILE A 132 -17.18 -10.38 8.70
N GLU A 133 -17.91 -9.26 8.64
CA GLU A 133 -17.83 -8.27 7.57
C GLU A 133 -16.43 -7.66 7.51
N LEU A 134 -15.86 -7.31 8.67
CA LEU A 134 -14.50 -6.79 8.77
C LEU A 134 -13.49 -7.81 8.23
N GLN A 135 -13.64 -9.09 8.59
CA GLN A 135 -12.76 -10.16 8.10
C GLN A 135 -12.90 -10.36 6.59
N ILE A 136 -14.11 -10.33 6.06
CA ILE A 136 -14.36 -10.46 4.61
C ILE A 136 -13.74 -9.29 3.85
N VAL A 137 -13.97 -8.04 4.29
CA VAL A 137 -13.38 -6.86 3.65
C VAL A 137 -11.85 -6.90 3.75
N GLY A 138 -11.31 -7.36 4.89
CA GLY A 138 -9.88 -7.55 5.09
C GLY A 138 -9.30 -8.60 4.16
N LEU A 139 -9.99 -9.72 3.96
CA LEU A 139 -9.60 -10.79 3.05
C LEU A 139 -9.62 -10.32 1.60
N ILE A 140 -10.65 -9.57 1.20
CA ILE A 140 -10.77 -8.99 -0.13
C ILE A 140 -9.62 -8.01 -0.37
N TRP A 141 -9.37 -7.11 0.60
CA TRP A 141 -8.26 -6.17 0.53
C TRP A 141 -6.91 -6.90 0.38
N LEU A 142 -6.65 -7.90 1.21
CA LEU A 142 -5.40 -8.66 1.18
C LEU A 142 -5.24 -9.42 -0.15
N SER A 143 -6.32 -10.01 -0.67
CA SER A 143 -6.33 -10.69 -1.96
C SER A 143 -6.00 -9.73 -3.11
N VAL A 144 -6.59 -8.53 -3.12
CA VAL A 144 -6.33 -7.51 -4.15
C VAL A 144 -4.92 -6.92 -4.00
N PHE A 145 -4.46 -6.69 -2.78
CA PHE A 145 -3.10 -6.23 -2.51
C PHE A 145 -2.07 -7.25 -3.01
N LEU A 146 -2.24 -8.54 -2.69
CA LEU A 146 -1.38 -9.61 -3.19
C LEU A 146 -1.41 -9.68 -4.73
N TRP A 147 -2.59 -9.56 -5.33
CA TRP A 147 -2.73 -9.55 -6.79
C TRP A 147 -1.96 -8.39 -7.45
N PHE A 148 -2.09 -7.18 -6.92
CA PHE A 148 -1.35 -6.01 -7.39
C PHE A 148 0.15 -6.17 -7.19
N TRP A 149 0.57 -6.70 -6.05
CA TRP A 149 1.97 -6.89 -5.71
C TRP A 149 2.64 -7.94 -6.60
N VAL A 150 2.04 -9.12 -6.74
CA VAL A 150 2.56 -10.21 -7.61
C VAL A 150 2.60 -9.76 -9.07
N SER A 151 1.56 -9.06 -9.54
CA SER A 151 1.53 -8.53 -10.91
C SER A 151 2.61 -7.47 -11.15
N GLY A 152 2.87 -6.59 -10.18
CA GLY A 152 3.95 -5.61 -10.25
C GLY A 152 5.33 -6.25 -10.21
N LEU A 153 5.53 -7.26 -9.36
CA LEU A 153 6.75 -8.05 -9.27
C LEU A 153 7.04 -8.80 -10.57
N ALA A 154 6.03 -9.39 -11.22
CA ALA A 154 6.19 -10.06 -12.51
C ALA A 154 6.68 -9.12 -13.62
N VAL A 155 6.28 -7.85 -13.58
CA VAL A 155 6.77 -6.80 -14.51
C VAL A 155 8.18 -6.37 -14.15
N ALA A 156 8.48 -6.19 -12.86
CA ALA A 156 9.82 -5.85 -12.39
C ALA A 156 10.84 -6.95 -12.72
N TYR A 157 10.45 -8.22 -12.65
CA TYR A 157 11.27 -9.37 -13.04
C TYR A 157 11.60 -9.37 -14.54
N ARG A 158 10.64 -8.97 -15.39
CA ARG A 158 10.78 -8.98 -16.84
C ARG A 158 11.49 -7.73 -17.39
N SER A 159 11.55 -6.66 -16.60
CA SER A 159 12.22 -5.41 -16.97
C SER A 159 13.73 -5.58 -16.73
N ARG A 160 14.45 -6.00 -17.78
CA ARG A 160 15.92 -6.04 -17.78
C ARG A 160 16.47 -4.61 -17.80
N PRO A 161 17.56 -4.33 -17.07
CA PRO A 161 18.24 -3.03 -17.12
C PRO A 161 18.77 -2.72 -18.52
#